data_AF-X0QBR4-F1
#
_entry.id   AF-X0QBR4-F1
#
_cell.length_a   1.000
_cell.length_b   1.000
_cell.length_c   1.000
_cell.angle_alpha   90.00
_cell.angle_beta   90.00
_cell.angle_gamma   90.00
#
_symmetry.space_group_name_H-M   'P 1'
#
loop_
_entity.id
_entity.type
_entity.pdbx_description
1 polymer ?
#
loop_
_entity_poly.entity_id
_entity_poly.type
_entity_poly.pdbx_seq_one_letter_code
_entity_poly.pdbx_strand_id
1 'polypeptide(L)'
;MFVSPDKERGTARSHRESRARPICQHCPVLTQCREHALTTGEPYGIWGGMTEDDRRRHTNRARRGEQRPLAPRHATPATADALHLSCAR
;
A
#
# COMPACT_ATOMS: atom_id res chain seq x y z
N MET A 1 -6.62 -0.97 -14.31
CA MET A 1 -5.18 -1.14 -14.54
C MET A 1 -4.43 -0.41 -13.44
N PHE A 2 -3.80 -1.12 -12.50
CA PHE A 2 -3.14 -0.55 -11.30
C PHE A 2 -1.65 -0.23 -11.53
N VAL A 3 -1.05 -0.83 -12.56
CA VAL A 3 0.28 -0.52 -13.08
C VAL A 3 0.11 0.37 -14.31
N SER A 4 0.73 1.56 -14.32
CA SER A 4 0.70 2.45 -15.49
C SER A 4 1.77 2.02 -16.50
N PRO A 5 1.46 1.96 -17.81
CA PRO A 5 2.49 1.89 -18.84
C PRO A 5 3.32 3.19 -18.85
N ASP A 6 4.59 3.07 -19.23
CA ASP A 6 5.74 3.97 -18.96
C ASP A 6 5.63 5.47 -19.31
N LYS A 7 4.50 6.00 -19.79
CA LYS A 7 4.42 7.39 -20.31
C LYS A 7 3.18 8.18 -19.93
N GLU A 8 2.52 7.84 -18.82
CA GLU A 8 1.43 8.67 -18.31
C GLU A 8 1.96 9.96 -17.64
N ARG A 9 1.50 11.13 -18.11
CA ARG A 9 1.91 12.44 -17.58
C ARG A 9 0.73 13.20 -16.97
N GLY A 10 1.01 14.03 -15.98
CA GLY A 10 0.09 15.06 -15.47
C GLY A 10 -1.21 14.53 -14.85
N THR A 11 -2.33 15.13 -15.24
CA THR A 11 -3.66 14.93 -14.63
C THR A 11 -4.21 13.51 -14.80
N ALA A 12 -3.86 12.82 -15.88
CA ALA A 12 -4.29 11.45 -16.13
C ALA A 12 -3.78 10.48 -15.05
N ARG A 13 -2.52 10.65 -14.64
CA ARG A 13 -1.92 9.87 -13.55
C ARG A 13 -2.66 10.11 -12.23
N SER A 14 -2.88 11.38 -11.87
CA SER A 14 -3.59 11.75 -10.65
C SER A 14 -5.02 11.20 -10.62
N HIS A 15 -5.75 11.28 -11.73
CA HIS A 15 -7.11 10.74 -11.84
C HIS A 15 -7.17 9.21 -11.72
N ARG A 16 -6.19 8.50 -12.28
CA ARG A 16 -6.07 7.06 -12.09
C ARG A 16 -5.79 6.74 -10.63
N GLU A 17 -4.85 7.46 -10.04
CA GLU A 17 -4.43 7.25 -8.66
C GLU A 17 -5.59 7.48 -7.69
N SER A 18 -6.36 8.56 -7.87
CA SER A 18 -7.52 8.88 -7.03
C SER A 18 -8.65 7.86 -7.17
N ARG A 19 -8.85 7.27 -8.36
CA ARG A 19 -9.84 6.21 -8.58
C ARG A 19 -9.42 4.85 -8.03
N ALA A 20 -8.14 4.52 -8.10
CA ALA A 20 -7.63 3.21 -7.69
C ALA A 20 -7.39 3.11 -6.18
N ARG A 21 -7.02 4.20 -5.52
CA ARG A 21 -6.68 4.20 -4.09
C ARG A 21 -7.82 3.71 -3.17
N PRO A 22 -9.10 4.11 -3.36
CA PRO A 22 -10.23 3.59 -2.56
C PRO A 22 -10.47 2.09 -2.77
N ILE A 23 -10.23 1.59 -3.98
CA ILE A 23 -10.38 0.16 -4.30
C ILE A 23 -9.36 -0.65 -3.51
N CYS A 24 -8.11 -0.19 -3.48
CA CYS A 24 -7.05 -0.85 -2.73
C CYS A 24 -7.36 -0.97 -1.23
N GLN A 25 -8.11 -0.03 -0.63
CA GLN A 25 -8.43 -0.09 0.81
C GLN A 25 -9.19 -1.35 1.20
N HIS A 26 -10.02 -1.88 0.31
CA HIS A 26 -10.85 -3.06 0.56
C HIS A 26 -10.14 -4.38 0.18
N CYS A 27 -8.88 -4.31 -0.26
CA CYS A 27 -8.15 -5.48 -0.72
C CYS A 27 -7.72 -6.38 0.46
N PRO A 28 -8.05 -7.68 0.47
CA PRO A 28 -7.71 -8.60 1.55
C PRO A 28 -6.21 -8.90 1.67
N VAL A 29 -5.39 -8.45 0.72
CA VAL A 29 -3.92 -8.61 0.76
C VAL A 29 -3.21 -7.26 0.81
N LEU A 30 -3.91 -6.21 1.25
CA LEU A 30 -3.39 -4.84 1.27
C LEU A 30 -2.01 -4.75 1.95
N THR A 31 -1.84 -5.40 3.11
CA THR A 31 -0.58 -5.37 3.87
C THR A 31 0.55 -6.05 3.12
N GLN A 32 0.32 -7.29 2.64
CA GLN A 32 1.30 -8.06 1.88
C GLN A 32 1.71 -7.32 0.58
N CYS A 33 0.73 -6.76 -0.13
CA CYS A 33 0.96 -5.97 -1.34
C CYS A 33 1.80 -4.72 -1.05
N ARG A 34 1.55 -4.05 0.09
CA ARG A 34 2.32 -2.89 0.52
C ARG A 34 3.75 -3.26 0.86
N GLU A 35 3.94 -4.31 1.65
CA GLU A 35 5.25 -4.80 2.07
C GLU A 35 6.09 -5.16 0.85
N HIS A 36 5.53 -5.93 -0.07
CA HIS A 36 6.19 -6.28 -1.32
C HIS A 36 6.71 -5.03 -2.06
N ALA A 37 5.85 -4.03 -2.26
CA ALA A 37 6.22 -2.82 -2.98
C ALA A 37 7.27 -1.96 -2.27
N LEU A 38 7.30 -1.97 -0.93
CA LEU A 38 8.33 -1.31 -0.15
C LEU A 38 9.66 -2.07 -0.20
N THR A 39 9.62 -3.40 -0.22
CA THR A 39 10.80 -4.26 -0.27
C THR A 39 11.46 -4.27 -1.65
N THR A 40 10.68 -4.41 -2.73
CA THR A 40 11.21 -4.43 -4.11
C THR A 40 11.49 -3.04 -4.65
N GLY A 41 10.92 -2.00 -4.05
CA GLY A 41 11.08 -0.63 -4.50
C GLY A 41 10.35 -0.36 -5.81
N GLU A 42 9.13 -0.90 -5.97
CA GLU A 42 8.35 -0.78 -7.20
C GLU A 42 8.26 0.69 -7.67
N PRO A 43 8.72 1.00 -8.90
CA PRO A 43 8.93 2.37 -9.34
C PRO A 43 7.63 3.10 -9.68
N TYR A 44 6.57 2.37 -10.04
CA TYR A 44 5.33 2.96 -10.55
C TYR A 44 4.06 2.33 -9.95
N GLY A 45 2.93 3.00 -10.13
CA GLY A 45 1.60 2.48 -9.78
C GLY A 45 1.22 2.54 -8.30
N ILE A 46 0.02 2.04 -8.00
CA ILE A 46 -0.53 1.95 -6.64
C ILE A 46 -0.35 0.56 -6.08
N TRP A 47 0.19 0.48 -4.87
CA TRP A 47 0.47 -0.75 -4.15
C TRP A 47 0.02 -0.64 -2.70
N GLY A 48 -0.83 -1.56 -2.23
CA GLY A 48 -1.31 -1.55 -0.83
C GLY A 48 -1.93 -0.23 -0.36
N GLY A 49 -2.56 0.51 -1.29
CA GLY A 49 -3.15 1.83 -1.06
C GLY A 49 -2.16 3.02 -1.13
N MET A 50 -0.91 2.78 -1.53
CA MET A 50 0.14 3.80 -1.63
C MET A 50 0.46 4.11 -3.10
N THR A 51 0.46 5.40 -3.43
CA THR A 51 1.10 5.89 -4.66
C THR A 51 2.62 5.82 -4.57
N GLU A 52 3.33 6.06 -5.67
CA GLU A 52 4.79 6.24 -5.67
C GLU A 52 5.23 7.30 -4.66
N ASP A 53 4.55 8.45 -4.62
CA ASP A 53 4.88 9.54 -3.70
C ASP A 53 4.62 9.16 -2.24
N ASP A 54 3.52 8.44 -1.96
CA ASP A 54 3.25 7.89 -0.63
C ASP A 54 4.40 6.97 -0.18
N ARG A 55 4.90 6.09 -1.07
CA ARG A 55 6.02 5.18 -0.77
C ARG A 55 7.31 5.93 -0.49
N ARG A 56 7.63 6.94 -1.30
CA ARG A 56 8.81 7.82 -1.09
C ARG A 56 8.72 8.58 0.23
N ARG A 57 7.54 9.11 0.59
CA ARG A 57 7.32 9.78 1.88
C ARG A 57 7.47 8.80 3.04
N HIS A 58 6.96 7.58 2.90
CA HIS A 58 7.07 6.54 3.93
C HIS A 58 8.53 6.16 4.19
N THR A 59 9.31 5.86 3.15
CA THR A 59 10.74 5.54 3.30
C THR A 59 11.55 6.71 3.86
N ASN A 60 11.22 7.95 3.48
CA ASN A 60 11.85 9.13 4.06
C ASN A 60 11.54 9.32 5.55
N ARG A 61 10.30 9.07 6.00
CA ARG A 61 9.94 9.09 7.43
C ARG A 61 10.59 7.95 8.19
N ALA A 62 10.66 6.77 7.58
CA ALA A 62 11.36 5.61 8.12
C ALA A 62 12.82 5.90 8.43
N ARG A 63 13.52 6.57 7.50
CA ARG A 63 14.91 7.02 7.69
C ARG A 63 15.07 8.04 8.83
N ARG A 64 14.02 8.78 9.18
CA ARG A 64 14.01 9.76 10.29
C ARG A 64 13.61 9.15 11.63
N GLY A 65 13.27 7.86 11.68
CA GLY A 65 12.78 7.21 12.90
C GLY A 65 11.33 7.54 13.28
N GLU A 66 10.57 8.20 12.40
CA GLU A 66 9.22 8.69 12.68
C GLU A 66 8.13 7.77 12.12
N GLN A 67 8.37 6.45 12.14
CA GLN A 67 7.42 5.51 11.52
C GLN A 67 6.13 5.44 12.32
N ARG A 68 5.04 5.92 11.73
CA ARG A 68 3.69 5.65 12.22
C ARG A 68 3.12 4.43 11.48
N PRO A 69 2.67 3.39 12.20
CA PRO A 69 2.01 2.23 11.58
C PRO A 69 0.80 2.69 10.77
N LEU A 70 0.74 2.31 9.50
CA LEU A 70 -0.41 2.54 8.65
C LEU A 70 -1.30 1.29 8.69
N ALA A 71 -2.23 1.23 9.64
CA ALA A 71 -3.17 0.12 9.69
C ALA A 71 -4.07 0.11 8.42
N PRO A 72 -4.32 -1.05 7.79
CA PRO A 72 -5.39 -1.16 6.81
C PRO A 72 -6.72 -0.82 7.47
N ARG A 73 -7.60 -0.14 6.72
CA ARG A 73 -8.96 0.19 7.20
C ARG A 73 -9.86 -1.03 7.31
N HIS A 74 -9.54 -2.09 6.58
CA HIS A 74 -10.24 -3.37 6.64
C HIS A 74 -9.27 -4.40 7.21
N ALA A 75 -9.69 -5.11 8.27
CA ALA A 75 -8.95 -6.27 8.75
C ALA A 75 -8.95 -7.31 7.63
N THR A 76 -7.76 -7.68 7.17
CA THR A 76 -7.64 -8.76 6.19
C THR A 76 -7.83 -10.09 6.92
N PRO A 77 -8.43 -11.11 6.30
CA PRO A 77 -8.60 -12.43 6.92
C PRO A 77 -7.24 -13.02 7.35
N ALA A 78 -6.17 -12.74 6.61
CA ALA A 78 -4.80 -13.15 6.96
C ALA A 78 -4.29 -12.58 8.30
N THR A 79 -4.75 -11.40 8.73
CA THR A 79 -4.43 -10.88 10.08
C THR A 79 -5.38 -11.41 11.16
N ALA A 80 -6.60 -11.81 10.80
CA ALA A 80 -7.55 -12.44 11.72
C ALA A 80 -7.07 -13.83 12.15
N ASP A 81 -6.51 -14.63 11.23
CA ASP A 81 -5.94 -15.95 11.55
C ASP A 81 -4.73 -15.85 12.51
N ALA A 82 -3.90 -14.82 12.36
CA ALA A 82 -2.76 -14.57 13.25
C ALA A 82 -3.20 -14.18 14.68
N LEU A 83 -4.29 -13.43 14.82
CA LEU A 83 -4.90 -13.10 16.11
C LEU A 83 -5.58 -14.32 16.75
N HIS A 84 -6.22 -15.18 15.96
CA HIS A 84 -6.87 -16.39 16.45
C HIS A 84 -5.86 -17.41 17.02
N LEU A 85 -4.69 -17.55 16.39
CA LEU A 85 -3.59 -18.40 16.89
C LEU A 85 -2.95 -17.86 18.19
N SER A 86 -3.03 -16.55 18.42
CA SER A 86 -2.49 -15.90 19.62
C SER A 86 -3.38 -16.09 20.86
N CYS A 87 -4.69 -16.27 20.70
CA CYS A 87 -5.63 -16.53 21.81
C CYS A 87 -5.81 -18.03 22.13
N ALA A 88 -5.31 -18.93 21.29
CA ALA A 88 -5.39 -20.38 21.49
C ALA A 88 -4.19 -20.96 22.29
N ARG A 89 -3.41 -20.10 22.94
CA ARG A 89 -2.30 -20.41 23.86
C ARG A 89 -2.61 -19.83 25.23
#